data_AF-A0A8T8LM09-F1
#
_entry.id   AF-A0A8T8LM09-F1
#
_cell.length_a   1.000
_cell.length_b   1.000
_cell.length_c   1.000
_cell.angle_alpha   90.00
_cell.angle_beta   90.00
_cell.angle_gamma   90.00
#
_symmetry.space_group_name_H-M   'P 1'
#
loop_
_entity.id
_entity.type
_entity.pdbx_description
1 polymer ?
#
loop_
_entity_poly.entity_id
_entity_poly.type
_entity_poly.pdbx_seq_one_letter_code
_entity_poly.pdbx_strand_id
1 'polypeptide(L)' 'MISHNVDGVSHPTVNRRLPILDEHGLVEKTSEKRGYNRITERGRAYLPGDLDADDLEE' A
#
# COMPACT_ATOMS: atom_id res chain seq x y z
N MET A 1 -0.87 13.72 2.71
CA MET A 1 -0.96 12.26 2.93
C MET A 1 -1.30 11.57 1.62
N ILE A 2 -1.01 10.26 1.49
CA ILE A 2 -1.17 9.51 0.23
C ILE A 2 -2.61 9.53 -0.32
N SER A 3 -3.59 9.71 0.57
CA SER A 3 -5.01 9.86 0.27
C SER A 3 -5.38 11.04 -0.63
N HIS A 4 -4.55 12.09 -0.73
CA HIS A 4 -4.80 13.20 -1.67
C HIS A 4 -4.51 12.83 -3.13
N ASN A 5 -3.87 11.68 -3.38
CA ASN A 5 -3.56 11.20 -4.72
C ASN A 5 -4.58 10.19 -5.24
N VAL A 6 -5.68 9.96 -4.52
CA VAL A 6 -6.70 8.96 -4.86
C VAL A 6 -8.05 9.64 -5.00
N ASP A 7 -8.47 9.88 -6.22
CA ASP A 7 -9.74 10.54 -6.51
C ASP A 7 -10.93 9.67 -6.10
N GLY A 8 -11.97 10.30 -5.53
CA GLY A 8 -13.21 9.63 -5.14
C GLY A 8 -13.12 8.72 -3.90
N VAL A 9 -11.96 8.62 -3.23
CA VAL A 9 -11.78 7.79 -2.04
C VAL A 9 -11.51 8.64 -0.80
N SER A 10 -12.27 8.41 0.28
CA SER A 10 -12.12 9.18 1.50
C SER A 10 -10.83 8.85 2.25
N HIS A 11 -10.28 9.86 2.95
CA HIS A 11 -9.08 9.72 3.76
C HIS A 11 -9.10 8.53 4.74
N PRO A 12 -10.19 8.29 5.52
CA PRO A 12 -10.25 7.13 6.41
C PRO A 12 -10.22 5.80 5.67
N THR A 13 -10.75 5.74 4.46
CA THR A 13 -10.76 4.51 3.64
C THR A 13 -9.35 4.16 3.19
N VAL A 14 -8.60 5.14 2.69
CA VAL A 14 -7.19 4.93 2.33
C VAL A 14 -6.38 4.48 3.55
N ASN A 15 -6.57 5.15 4.69
CA ASN A 15 -5.85 4.80 5.93
C ASN A 15 -6.16 3.39 6.45
N ARG A 16 -7.37 2.86 6.26
CA ARG A 16 -7.71 1.49 6.64
C ARG A 16 -7.04 0.43 5.75
N ARG A 17 -6.71 0.79 4.50
CA ARG A 17 -6.09 -0.14 3.54
C ARG A 17 -4.57 -0.20 3.67
N LEU A 18 -3.93 0.89 4.12
CA LEU A 18 -2.48 0.96 4.24
C LEU A 18 -1.85 -0.13 5.13
N PRO A 19 -2.41 -0.49 6.31
CA PRO A 19 -1.89 -1.59 7.12
C PRO A 19 -1.91 -2.94 6.41
N ILE A 20 -2.94 -3.22 5.60
CA ILE A 20 -3.05 -4.47 4.84
C ILE A 20 -1.92 -4.54 3.81
N LEU A 21 -1.66 -3.44 3.10
CA LEU A 21 -0.56 -3.37 2.13
C LEU A 21 0.82 -3.50 2.79
N ASP A 22 0.97 -3.00 4.03
CA ASP A 22 2.19 -3.10 4.86
C ASP A 22 2.40 -4.56 5.31
N GLU A 23 1.33 -5.24 5.74
CA GLU A 23 1.32 -6.65 6.13
C GLU A 23 1.76 -7.58 4.99
N HIS A 24 1.30 -7.32 3.76
CA HIS A 24 1.75 -8.06 2.57
C HIS A 24 3.08 -7.55 1.99
N GLY A 25 3.77 -6.63 2.67
CA GLY A 25 5.08 -6.11 2.26
C GLY A 25 5.06 -5.32 0.94
N LEU A 26 3.90 -4.79 0.54
CA LEU A 26 3.73 -3.99 -0.69
C LEU A 26 4.06 -2.51 -0.47
N VAL A 27 3.88 -2.03 0.76
CA VAL A 27 4.32 -0.70 1.20
C VAL A 27 5.07 -0.82 2.52
N GLU A 28 5.77 0.23 2.91
CA GLU A 28 6.41 0.36 4.22
C GLU A 28 6.16 1.76 4.80
N LYS A 29 6.01 1.85 6.14
CA LYS A 29 5.98 3.13 6.84
C LYS A 29 7.39 3.71 6.94
N THR A 30 7.62 4.86 6.31
CA THR A 30 8.94 5.52 6.33
C THR A 30 9.17 6.44 7.53
N SER A 31 8.11 6.76 8.27
CA SER A 31 8.20 7.54 9.51
C SER A 31 6.98 7.26 10.38
N GLU A 32 7.21 6.92 11.64
CA GLU A 32 6.12 6.74 12.62
C GLU A 32 5.42 8.06 12.96
N LYS A 33 6.13 9.19 12.85
CA LYS A 33 5.61 10.52 13.21
C LYS A 33 4.95 11.24 12.04
N ARG A 34 5.36 10.94 10.81
CA ARG A 34 4.84 11.57 9.60
C ARG A 34 4.31 10.44 8.74
N GLY A 35 2.98 10.27 8.66
CA GLY A 35 2.27 9.15 8.00
C GLY A 35 2.54 8.99 6.50
N TYR A 36 3.81 8.84 6.13
CA TYR A 36 4.33 8.63 4.80
C TYR A 36 4.58 7.14 4.62
N ASN A 37 3.98 6.59 3.58
CA ASN A 37 4.19 5.23 3.15
C ASN A 37 5.00 5.27 1.86
N ARG A 38 5.92 4.33 1.69
CA ARG A 38 6.70 4.14 0.47
C ARG A 38 6.34 2.78 -0.13
N ILE A 39 6.23 2.73 -1.45
CA ILE A 39 6.06 1.46 -2.16
C ILE A 39 7.36 0.65 -2.10
N THR A 40 7.27 -0.64 -1.78
CA THR A 40 8.42 -1.56 -1.76
C THR A 40 8.76 -2.02 -3.18
N GLU A 41 9.86 -2.77 -3.34
CA GLU A 41 10.17 -3.43 -4.61
C GLU A 41 9.11 -4.47 -4.99
N ARG A 42 8.64 -5.27 -4.02
CA ARG A 42 7.52 -6.22 -4.20
C ARG A 42 6.24 -5.49 -4.64
N GLY A 43 5.92 -4.36 -4.00
CA GLY A 43 4.77 -3.54 -4.38
C GLY A 43 4.87 -3.01 -5.82
N ARG A 44 6.06 -2.65 -6.29
CA ARG A 44 6.27 -2.24 -7.70
C ARG A 44 6.09 -3.41 -8.65
N ALA A 45 6.55 -4.61 -8.30
CA ALA A 45 6.35 -5.82 -9.09
C ALA A 45 4.89 -6.30 -9.11
N TYR A 46 4.08 -5.94 -8.10
CA TYR A 46 2.64 -6.21 -8.09
C TYR A 46 1.85 -5.38 -9.12
N LEU A 47 2.21 -4.11 -9.30
CA LEU A 47 1.49 -3.17 -10.20
C LEU A 47 1.35 -3.62 -11.66
N PRO A 48 2.34 -4.25 -12.32
CA PRO A 48 2.16 -4.75 -13.68
C PRO A 48 1.21 -5.96 -13.79
N GLY A 49 0.82 -6.57 -12.66
CA GLY A 49 0.01 -7.80 -12.64
C GLY A 49 0.83 -9.08 -12.84
N ASP A 50 2.16 -9.01 -12.68
CA ASP A 50 3.09 -10.12 -12.86
C ASP A 50 3.31 -10.96 -11.59
N LEU A 51 2.66 -10.61 -10.48
CA LEU A 51 2.60 -11.47 -9.30
C LEU A 51 1.34 -12.32 -9.38
N ASP A 52 1.52 -13.63 -9.23
CA ASP A 52 0.38 -14.56 -9.19
C ASP A 52 -0.51 -14.19 -8.01
N ALA A 53 -1.83 -14.18 -8.20
CA ALA A 53 -2.77 -13.83 -7.12
C ALA A 53 -2.63 -14.80 -5.94
N ASP A 54 -2.22 -16.03 -6.24
CA ASP A 54 -1.92 -17.10 -5.30
C ASP A 54 -0.72 -16.77 -4.38
N ASP A 55 0.20 -15.88 -4.78
CA ASP A 55 1.33 -15.42 -3.94
C ASP A 55 0.92 -14.36 -2.90
N LEU A 56 -0.34 -13.94 -2.89
CA LEU A 56 -0.89 -12.85 -2.06
C LEU A 56 -2.02 -13.30 -1.14
N GLU A 57 -2.52 -14.53 -1.29
CA GLU A 57 -3.51 -15.14 -0.41
C GLU A 57 -2.80 -16.02 0.65
N GLU A 58 -2.50 -15.46 1.83
CA GLU A 58 -2.22 -16.20 3.07
C GLU A 58 -3.20 -15.80 4.18
#